data_AF-M3IMJ8-F1
#
_entry.id   AF-M3IMJ8-F1
#
_cell.length_a   1.000
_cell.length_b   1.000
_cell.length_c   1.000
_cell.angle_alpha   90.00
_cell.angle_beta   90.00
_cell.angle_gamma   90.00
#
_symmetry.space_group_name_H-M   'P 1'
#
loop_
_entity.id
_entity.type
_entity.pdbx_description
1 polymer ?
#
loop_
_entity_poly.entity_id
_entity_poly.type
_entity_poly.pdbx_seq_one_letter_code
_entity_poly.pdbx_strand_id
1 'polypeptide(L)'
;MRLLKLLKINSNIKILLSMFMISILFSCKDKQGPGIESWLWVLNPVQLDSKALSERTYTSDGRITFAKFNSDLVPYSRKQAPEVLKTYLQLPLSSEATFLRSARVGNYDQDRFQQRYKGIRVENGIYTVVSKENTIELMMGEFHQVPENFNSSPKLSESEALSKTLKHIGAKKYIWE
;
A
#
# COMPACT_ATOMS: atom_id res chain seq x y z
N MET A 1 -12.51 -60.25 -10.27
CA MET A 1 -13.13 -59.24 -11.16
C MET A 1 -13.08 -57.90 -10.43
N ARG A 2 -12.01 -57.11 -10.59
CA ARG A 2 -11.82 -55.96 -11.51
C ARG A 2 -12.79 -54.78 -11.28
N LEU A 3 -12.20 -53.57 -11.37
CA LEU A 3 -12.75 -52.20 -11.38
C LEU A 3 -12.87 -51.54 -10.00
N LEU A 4 -12.26 -50.40 -9.67
CA LEU A 4 -11.64 -49.32 -10.46
C LEU A 4 -10.32 -48.81 -9.84
N LYS A 5 -9.38 -48.48 -10.72
CA LYS A 5 -8.20 -47.65 -10.48
C LYS A 5 -8.59 -46.15 -10.48
N LEU A 6 -7.66 -45.35 -9.94
CA LEU A 6 -7.37 -43.93 -10.26
C LEU A 6 -8.21 -42.85 -9.57
N LEU A 7 -7.70 -42.35 -8.45
CA LEU A 7 -7.68 -40.91 -8.19
C LEU A 7 -6.24 -40.50 -7.86
N LYS A 8 -5.59 -39.90 -8.86
CA LYS A 8 -4.31 -39.21 -8.75
C LYS A 8 -4.59 -37.90 -8.02
N ILE A 9 -4.44 -37.90 -6.69
CA ILE A 9 -4.72 -36.73 -5.86
C ILE A 9 -3.59 -35.71 -6.07
N ASN A 10 -4.00 -34.52 -6.46
CA ASN A 10 -3.15 -33.37 -6.78
C ASN A 10 -2.40 -32.88 -5.52
N SER A 11 -1.10 -32.56 -5.65
CA SER A 11 -0.22 -32.24 -4.51
C SER A 11 -0.67 -31.02 -3.69
N ASN A 12 -1.48 -30.13 -4.29
CA ASN A 12 -1.99 -28.93 -3.64
C ASN A 12 -3.05 -29.19 -2.54
N ILE A 13 -3.65 -30.38 -2.49
CA ILE A 13 -4.66 -30.73 -1.47
C ILE A 13 -4.00 -31.19 -0.15
N LYS A 14 -2.74 -31.66 -0.19
CA LYS A 14 -2.01 -32.05 1.03
C LYS A 14 -1.65 -30.87 1.92
N ILE A 15 -1.45 -29.68 1.34
CA ILE A 15 -1.08 -28.46 2.07
C ILE A 15 -2.30 -27.90 2.82
N LEU A 16 -3.50 -27.99 2.23
CA LEU A 16 -4.72 -27.45 2.83
C LEU A 16 -5.22 -28.27 4.03
N LEU A 17 -5.02 -29.59 4.03
CA LEU A 17 -5.35 -30.47 5.17
C LEU A 17 -4.29 -30.43 6.29
N SER A 18 -3.04 -30.07 5.99
CA SER A 18 -1.99 -29.93 7.00
C SER A 18 -2.13 -28.64 7.84
N MET A 19 -2.82 -27.61 7.34
CA MET A 19 -3.04 -26.36 8.09
C MET A 19 -4.28 -26.37 8.98
N PHE A 20 -5.13 -27.41 8.90
CA PHE A 20 -6.35 -27.52 9.72
C PHE A 20 -6.17 -28.37 11.00
N MET A 21 -5.01 -28.98 11.21
CA MET A 21 -4.73 -29.90 12.33
C MET A 21 -3.68 -29.38 13.35
N ILE A 22 -3.42 -28.07 13.39
CA ILE A 22 -2.52 -27.44 14.40
C ILE A 22 -3.29 -26.53 15.38
N SER A 23 -4.62 -26.48 15.32
CA SER A 23 -5.46 -25.65 16.19
C SER A 23 -6.04 -26.37 17.42
N ILE A 24 -5.63 -27.62 17.69
CA ILE A 24 -6.03 -28.33 18.91
C ILE A 24 -4.78 -28.84 19.59
N LEU A 25 -4.14 -28.02 20.43
CA LEU A 25 -3.33 -28.42 21.59
C LEU A 25 -2.66 -27.16 22.20
N PHE A 26 -3.46 -26.25 22.75
CA PHE A 26 -3.04 -25.42 23.90
C PHE A 26 -4.31 -24.90 24.59
N SER A 27 -5.04 -25.83 25.21
CA SER A 27 -5.99 -25.51 26.27
C SER A 27 -5.29 -25.73 27.60
N CYS A 28 -4.55 -24.71 28.05
CA CYS A 28 -4.15 -24.58 29.45
C CYS A 28 -4.56 -23.18 29.93
N LYS A 29 -5.30 -23.21 31.03
CA LYS A 29 -5.96 -22.10 31.71
C LYS A 29 -4.92 -21.45 32.64
N ASP A 30 -4.64 -20.15 32.46
CA ASP A 30 -4.62 -19.15 33.55
C ASP A 30 -3.90 -17.83 33.19
N LYS A 31 -4.59 -16.74 33.57
CA LYS A 31 -4.10 -15.41 34.02
C LYS A 31 -3.78 -14.32 32.96
N GLN A 32 -4.21 -13.12 33.35
CA GLN A 32 -4.32 -11.87 32.60
C GLN A 32 -3.01 -11.38 31.98
N GLY A 33 -3.10 -10.89 30.74
CA GLY A 33 -2.12 -10.05 30.05
C GLY A 33 -2.63 -9.64 28.67
N PRO A 34 -2.44 -8.39 28.20
CA PRO A 34 -2.99 -7.91 26.93
C PRO A 34 -2.08 -8.38 25.80
N GLY A 35 -2.43 -9.45 25.10
CA GLY A 35 -1.49 -10.02 24.15
C GLY A 35 -2.06 -11.11 23.26
N ILE A 36 -3.17 -10.84 22.57
CA ILE A 36 -3.61 -11.68 21.43
C ILE A 36 -4.41 -10.91 20.35
N GLU A 37 -4.66 -9.61 20.50
CA GLU A 37 -5.36 -8.78 19.50
C GLU A 37 -4.44 -8.26 18.36
N SER A 38 -3.12 -8.50 18.46
CA SER A 38 -2.14 -7.79 17.64
C SER A 38 -1.87 -8.40 16.26
N TRP A 39 -2.40 -9.57 15.92
CA TRP A 39 -2.04 -10.26 14.67
C TRP A 39 -3.23 -10.44 13.70
N LEU A 40 -4.46 -10.23 14.17
CA LEU A 40 -5.67 -10.41 13.36
C LEU A 40 -5.90 -9.30 12.33
N TRP A 41 -5.35 -8.10 12.52
CA TRP A 41 -5.48 -6.99 11.54
C TRP A 41 -4.65 -7.19 10.27
N VAL A 42 -3.69 -8.12 10.26
CA VAL A 42 -2.84 -8.44 9.10
C VAL A 42 -3.59 -9.27 8.04
N LEU A 43 -4.77 -9.81 8.36
CA LEU A 43 -5.48 -10.77 7.50
C LEU A 43 -6.67 -10.21 6.72
N ASN A 44 -7.00 -8.91 6.84
CA ASN A 44 -8.08 -8.30 6.07
C ASN A 44 -7.51 -7.38 4.98
N PRO A 45 -7.22 -7.90 3.77
CA PRO A 45 -6.83 -7.04 2.66
C PRO A 45 -7.96 -6.06 2.34
N VAL A 46 -7.64 -4.79 2.13
CA VAL A 46 -8.63 -3.78 1.71
C VAL A 46 -9.18 -4.17 0.35
N GLN A 47 -10.44 -4.58 0.32
CA GLN A 47 -11.17 -4.90 -0.91
C GLN A 47 -11.83 -3.64 -1.48
N LEU A 48 -11.90 -3.57 -2.81
CA LEU A 48 -12.61 -2.49 -3.50
C LEU A 48 -14.11 -2.61 -3.23
N ASP A 49 -14.70 -1.59 -2.62
CA ASP A 49 -16.14 -1.52 -2.38
C ASP A 49 -16.75 -0.31 -3.10
N SER A 50 -17.78 -0.58 -3.90
CA SER A 50 -18.54 0.44 -4.64
C SER A 50 -19.15 1.53 -3.74
N LYS A 51 -19.45 1.21 -2.47
CA LYS A 51 -20.09 2.09 -1.49
C LYS A 51 -19.09 2.90 -0.67
N ALA A 52 -17.82 2.56 -0.71
CA ALA A 52 -16.82 3.16 0.17
C ALA A 52 -16.48 4.62 -0.17
N LEU A 53 -16.68 5.06 -1.41
CA LEU A 53 -16.40 6.43 -1.82
C LEU A 53 -17.71 7.16 -2.12
N SER A 54 -17.91 8.30 -1.49
CA SER A 54 -19.07 9.18 -1.67
C SER A 54 -18.83 10.24 -2.74
N GLU A 55 -17.58 10.68 -2.91
CA GLU A 55 -17.18 11.70 -3.88
C GLU A 55 -15.81 11.37 -4.46
N ARG A 56 -15.57 11.72 -5.73
CA ARG A 56 -14.29 11.54 -6.42
C ARG A 56 -14.05 12.69 -7.40
N THR A 57 -12.81 13.18 -7.44
CA THR A 57 -12.31 14.07 -8.49
C THR A 57 -11.20 13.39 -9.25
N TYR A 58 -11.13 13.66 -10.56
CA TYR A 58 -10.18 13.05 -11.47
C TYR A 58 -9.32 14.09 -12.17
N THR A 59 -8.10 13.69 -12.56
CA THR A 59 -7.34 14.36 -13.62
C THR A 59 -7.99 14.12 -14.99
N SER A 60 -7.55 14.87 -16.00
CA SER A 60 -7.98 14.68 -17.40
C SER A 60 -7.66 13.30 -17.97
N ASP A 61 -6.68 12.59 -17.40
CA ASP A 61 -6.30 11.23 -17.77
C ASP A 61 -6.90 10.15 -16.84
N GLY A 62 -7.89 10.51 -16.02
CA GLY A 62 -8.73 9.56 -15.29
C GLY A 62 -8.15 9.06 -13.96
N ARG A 63 -7.06 9.64 -13.45
CA ARG A 63 -6.54 9.32 -12.11
C ARG A 63 -7.33 10.05 -11.04
N ILE A 64 -7.58 9.40 -9.91
CA ILE A 64 -8.23 10.03 -8.76
C ILE A 64 -7.24 10.99 -8.07
N THR A 65 -7.61 12.27 -7.94
CA THR A 65 -6.84 13.29 -7.20
C THR A 65 -7.45 13.62 -5.84
N PHE A 66 -8.72 13.29 -5.67
CA PHE A 66 -9.46 13.44 -4.43
C PHE A 66 -10.51 12.34 -4.35
N ALA A 67 -10.68 11.75 -3.18
CA ALA A 67 -11.84 10.94 -2.87
C ALA A 67 -12.28 11.13 -1.42
N LYS A 68 -13.58 11.30 -1.22
CA LYS A 68 -14.21 11.29 0.10
C LYS A 68 -14.77 9.91 0.38
N PHE A 69 -14.46 9.37 1.56
CA PHE A 69 -14.96 8.07 1.99
C PHE A 69 -16.36 8.20 2.61
N ASN A 70 -17.14 7.13 2.52
CA ASN A 70 -18.34 6.94 3.30
C ASN A 70 -17.98 6.11 4.55
N SER A 71 -17.37 6.78 5.53
CA SER A 71 -16.84 6.15 6.74
C SER A 71 -17.90 5.49 7.61
N ASP A 72 -19.17 5.91 7.48
CA ASP A 72 -20.31 5.29 8.17
C ASP A 72 -20.70 3.92 7.57
N LEU A 73 -20.52 3.74 6.25
CA LEU A 73 -20.86 2.48 5.56
C LEU A 73 -19.68 1.52 5.48
N VAL A 74 -18.49 2.03 5.15
CA VAL A 74 -17.28 1.23 4.95
C VAL A 74 -16.11 1.92 5.66
N PRO A 75 -15.92 1.66 6.97
CA PRO A 75 -14.85 2.28 7.72
C PRO A 75 -13.51 1.62 7.40
N TYR A 76 -12.52 2.44 7.03
CA TYR A 76 -11.13 2.03 6.99
C TYR A 76 -10.36 2.70 8.12
N SER A 77 -9.54 1.93 8.82
CA SER A 77 -8.67 2.48 9.85
C SER A 77 -7.52 3.26 9.23
N ARG A 78 -7.02 4.27 9.95
CA ARG A 78 -5.83 5.05 9.57
C ARG A 78 -4.63 4.18 9.20
N LYS A 79 -4.45 3.05 9.88
CA LYS A 79 -3.35 2.09 9.61
C LYS A 79 -3.44 1.39 8.25
N GLN A 80 -4.64 1.30 7.68
CA GLN A 80 -4.89 0.70 6.37
C GLN A 80 -4.66 1.68 5.21
N ALA A 81 -4.20 2.90 5.48
CA ALA A 81 -4.01 3.93 4.46
C ALA A 81 -3.15 3.47 3.26
N PRO A 82 -2.01 2.75 3.43
CA PRO A 82 -1.25 2.24 2.28
C PRO A 82 -2.07 1.31 1.38
N GLU A 83 -2.83 0.39 1.98
CA GLU A 83 -3.67 -0.57 1.28
C GLU A 83 -4.88 0.11 0.61
N VAL A 84 -5.50 1.07 1.28
CA VAL A 84 -6.58 1.91 0.73
C VAL A 84 -6.09 2.67 -0.50
N LEU A 85 -4.92 3.33 -0.42
CA LEU A 85 -4.32 4.02 -1.56
C LEU A 85 -4.03 3.04 -2.71
N LYS A 86 -3.46 1.87 -2.41
CA LYS A 86 -3.17 0.85 -3.42
C LYS A 86 -4.44 0.37 -4.13
N THR A 87 -5.48 0.05 -3.38
CA THR A 87 -6.74 -0.50 -3.91
C THR A 87 -7.52 0.55 -4.70
N TYR A 88 -7.77 1.73 -4.13
CA TYR A 88 -8.64 2.73 -4.77
C TYR A 88 -7.97 3.52 -5.88
N LEU A 89 -6.65 3.72 -5.80
CA LEU A 89 -5.88 4.33 -6.88
C LEU A 89 -5.40 3.31 -7.92
N GLN A 90 -5.72 2.03 -7.74
CA GLN A 90 -5.36 0.92 -8.63
C GLN A 90 -3.85 0.88 -8.93
N LEU A 91 -3.03 1.07 -7.89
CA LEU A 91 -1.59 1.10 -8.07
C LEU A 91 -1.09 -0.28 -8.51
N PRO A 92 -0.16 -0.33 -9.48
CA PRO A 92 0.42 -1.60 -9.91
C PRO A 92 1.22 -2.24 -8.77
N LEU A 93 1.52 -3.54 -8.90
CA LEU A 93 2.28 -4.29 -7.89
C LEU A 93 3.67 -3.70 -7.65
N SER A 94 4.26 -3.11 -8.69
CA SER A 94 5.55 -2.42 -8.66
C SER A 94 5.51 -1.06 -7.96
N SER A 95 4.33 -0.52 -7.64
CA SER A 95 4.15 0.79 -7.01
C SER A 95 3.62 0.65 -5.58
N GLU A 96 4.18 1.46 -4.69
CA GLU A 96 3.91 1.43 -3.26
C GLU A 96 3.66 2.85 -2.72
N ALA A 97 2.81 2.94 -1.70
CA ALA A 97 2.60 4.16 -0.93
C ALA A 97 3.38 4.06 0.39
N THR A 98 4.52 4.74 0.48
CA THR A 98 5.35 4.73 1.69
C THR A 98 5.03 5.91 2.58
N PHE A 99 4.81 5.67 3.88
CA PHE A 99 4.57 6.75 4.84
C PHE A 99 5.73 7.74 4.84
N LEU A 100 5.43 9.02 4.71
CA LEU A 100 6.41 10.11 4.67
C LEU A 100 6.42 10.89 5.97
N ARG A 101 5.26 11.38 6.40
CA ARG A 101 5.10 12.18 7.63
C ARG A 101 3.63 12.29 8.01
N SER A 102 3.39 12.64 9.27
CA SER A 102 2.07 12.96 9.79
C SER A 102 2.01 14.39 10.32
N ALA A 103 0.83 15.00 10.25
CA ALA A 103 0.50 16.25 10.93
C ALA A 103 -0.91 16.14 11.53
N ARG A 104 -1.19 16.89 12.61
CA ARG A 104 -2.53 17.01 13.19
C ARG A 104 -3.09 18.40 12.91
N VAL A 105 -4.31 18.48 12.39
CA VAL A 105 -5.06 19.72 12.19
C VAL A 105 -6.42 19.60 12.88
N GLY A 106 -6.57 20.25 14.03
CA GLY A 106 -7.74 20.05 14.90
C GLY A 106 -7.88 18.59 15.34
N ASN A 107 -9.02 17.98 15.03
CA ASN A 107 -9.32 16.58 15.35
C ASN A 107 -8.97 15.60 14.22
N TYR A 108 -8.27 16.08 13.18
CA TYR A 108 -7.89 15.28 12.03
C TYR A 108 -6.38 15.00 12.04
N ASP A 109 -6.04 13.75 11.73
CA ASP A 109 -4.70 13.33 11.37
C ASP A 109 -4.55 13.42 9.84
N GLN A 110 -3.44 14.00 9.37
CA GLN A 110 -3.09 14.11 7.96
C GLN A 110 -1.79 13.34 7.71
N ASP A 111 -1.91 12.14 7.15
CA ASP A 111 -0.78 11.27 6.83
C ASP A 111 -0.39 11.43 5.37
N ARG A 112 0.84 11.87 5.13
CA ARG A 112 1.40 12.00 3.79
C ARG A 112 2.15 10.74 3.41
N PHE A 113 1.91 10.27 2.20
CA PHE A 113 2.53 9.10 1.59
C PHE A 113 3.28 9.50 0.33
N GLN A 114 4.51 9.00 0.21
CA GLN A 114 5.35 9.12 -0.97
C GLN A 114 5.20 7.87 -1.83
N GLN A 115 4.84 8.07 -3.09
CA GLN A 115 4.84 7.00 -4.09
C GLN A 115 6.28 6.54 -4.34
N ARG A 116 6.45 5.22 -4.37
CA ARG A 116 7.66 4.56 -4.85
C ARG A 116 7.34 3.58 -5.94
N TYR A 117 8.17 3.51 -6.96
CA TYR A 117 8.12 2.49 -8.01
C TYR A 117 9.42 1.67 -7.95
N LYS A 118 9.30 0.36 -7.74
CA LYS A 118 10.46 -0.54 -7.54
C LYS A 118 11.47 0.00 -6.51
N GLY A 119 10.95 0.55 -5.41
CA GLY A 119 11.73 1.16 -4.33
C GLY A 119 12.23 2.60 -4.59
N ILE A 120 12.13 3.11 -5.81
CA ILE A 120 12.61 4.45 -6.20
C ILE A 120 11.49 5.47 -6.01
N ARG A 121 11.82 6.63 -5.44
CA ARG A 121 10.89 7.75 -5.25
C ARG A 121 10.37 8.24 -6.61
N VAL A 122 9.05 8.33 -6.74
CA VAL A 122 8.42 9.04 -7.86
C VAL A 122 8.32 10.52 -7.49
N GLU A 123 8.98 11.39 -8.27
CA GLU A 123 8.96 12.83 -8.01
C GLU A 123 7.54 13.37 -8.05
N ASN A 124 7.20 14.29 -7.13
CA ASN A 124 5.85 14.84 -6.91
C ASN A 124 4.73 13.82 -6.60
N GLY A 125 5.02 12.52 -6.59
CA GLY A 125 4.08 11.46 -6.26
C GLY A 125 3.71 11.45 -4.77
N ILE A 126 2.83 12.34 -4.34
CA ILE A 126 2.41 12.49 -2.95
C ILE A 126 0.89 12.35 -2.83
N TYR A 127 0.45 11.55 -1.87
CA TYR A 127 -0.93 11.50 -1.42
C TYR A 127 -1.01 11.86 0.06
N THR A 128 -2.11 12.47 0.47
CA THR A 128 -2.45 12.75 1.87
C THR A 128 -3.74 12.03 2.20
N VAL A 129 -3.71 11.20 3.24
CA VAL A 129 -4.90 10.56 3.80
C VAL A 129 -5.27 11.31 5.07
N VAL A 130 -6.53 11.72 5.17
CA VAL A 130 -7.06 12.44 6.33
C VAL A 130 -7.96 11.50 7.10
N SER A 131 -7.70 11.37 8.39
CA SER A 131 -8.46 10.51 9.30
C SER A 131 -8.98 11.28 10.50
N LYS A 132 -10.15 10.90 11.02
CA LYS A 132 -10.72 11.38 12.28
C LYS A 132 -10.98 10.19 13.19
N GLU A 133 -10.55 10.26 14.45
CA GLU A 133 -10.78 9.18 15.44
C GLU A 133 -10.36 7.79 14.92
N ASN A 134 -9.22 7.74 14.22
CA ASN A 134 -8.66 6.53 13.57
C ASN A 134 -9.43 6.00 12.34
N THR A 135 -10.45 6.71 11.84
CA THR A 135 -11.19 6.35 10.61
C THR A 135 -10.82 7.27 9.46
N ILE A 136 -10.55 6.72 8.28
CA ILE A 136 -10.22 7.47 7.06
C ILE A 136 -11.48 8.18 6.53
N GLU A 137 -11.36 9.49 6.33
CA GLU A 137 -12.46 10.36 5.89
C GLU A 137 -12.30 10.78 4.43
N LEU A 138 -11.07 11.10 4.01
CA LEU A 138 -10.77 11.45 2.63
C LEU A 138 -9.31 11.18 2.30
N MET A 139 -9.02 11.15 1.00
CA MET A 139 -7.68 11.11 0.47
C MET A 139 -7.54 12.13 -0.66
N MET A 140 -6.39 12.80 -0.75
CA MET A 140 -6.11 13.75 -1.81
C MET A 140 -4.63 13.81 -2.18
N GLY A 141 -4.33 14.06 -3.45
CA GLY A 141 -2.97 14.24 -3.93
C GLY A 141 -2.81 13.78 -5.37
N GLU A 142 -1.59 13.46 -5.74
CA GLU A 142 -1.27 12.98 -7.08
C GLU A 142 -0.24 11.86 -7.00
N PHE A 143 -0.64 10.67 -7.46
CA PHE A 143 0.26 9.58 -7.81
C PHE A 143 0.27 9.42 -9.32
N HIS A 144 1.41 9.05 -9.87
CA HIS A 144 1.62 8.93 -11.30
C HIS A 144 1.58 7.47 -11.73
N GLN A 145 1.00 7.19 -12.91
CA GLN A 145 1.09 5.86 -13.49
C GLN A 145 2.51 5.66 -14.04
N VAL A 146 3.22 4.69 -13.49
CA VAL A 146 4.50 4.23 -14.05
C VAL A 146 4.23 2.92 -14.79
N PRO A 147 4.56 2.81 -16.09
CA PRO A 147 4.39 1.56 -16.83
C PRO A 147 5.17 0.42 -16.16
N GLU A 148 4.57 -0.77 -16.06
CA GLU A 148 5.17 -1.92 -15.35
C GLU A 148 6.53 -2.35 -15.93
N ASN A 149 6.69 -2.15 -17.25
CA ASN A 149 7.90 -2.42 -18.00
C ASN A 149 8.91 -1.26 -17.99
N PHE A 150 8.65 -0.18 -17.24
CA PHE A 150 9.60 0.92 -17.11
C PHE A 150 10.91 0.41 -16.49
N ASN A 151 12.00 0.63 -17.21
CA ASN A 151 13.34 0.27 -16.79
C ASN A 151 13.87 1.32 -15.82
N SER A 152 14.01 0.94 -14.55
CA SER A 152 14.51 1.80 -13.48
C SER A 152 16.00 1.62 -13.21
N SER A 153 16.72 0.85 -14.05
CA SER A 153 18.17 0.70 -13.95
C SER A 153 18.87 1.94 -14.54
N PRO A 154 19.73 2.61 -13.78
CA PRO A 154 20.44 3.79 -14.27
C PRO A 154 21.47 3.40 -15.35
N LYS A 155 21.56 4.21 -16.41
CA LYS A 155 22.60 4.07 -17.45
C LYS A 155 23.87 4.90 -17.17
N LEU A 156 23.79 5.78 -16.17
CA LEU A 156 24.88 6.63 -15.72
C LEU A 156 25.08 6.35 -14.24
N SER A 157 26.34 6.32 -13.81
CA SER A 157 26.67 6.42 -12.40
C SER A 157 26.28 7.78 -11.85
N GLU A 158 26.17 7.88 -10.52
CA GLU A 158 25.89 9.14 -9.83
C GLU A 158 26.91 10.23 -10.17
N SER A 159 28.21 9.89 -10.18
CA SER A 159 29.29 10.84 -10.48
C SER A 159 29.24 11.36 -11.92
N GLU A 160 28.92 10.48 -12.89
CA GLU A 160 28.73 10.89 -14.29
C GLU A 160 27.51 11.79 -14.45
N ALA A 161 26.40 11.46 -13.79
CA ALA A 161 25.18 12.27 -13.82
C ALA A 161 25.43 13.67 -13.21
N LEU A 162 26.13 13.73 -12.07
CA LEU A 162 26.52 14.96 -11.41
C LEU A 162 27.43 15.82 -12.29
N SER A 163 28.49 15.23 -12.85
CA SER A 163 29.43 15.93 -13.74
C SER A 163 28.73 16.53 -14.96
N LYS A 164 27.81 15.78 -15.59
CA LYS A 164 27.00 16.29 -16.70
C LYS A 164 26.07 17.42 -16.28
N THR A 165 25.47 17.33 -15.10
CA THR A 165 24.57 18.37 -14.58
C THR A 165 25.32 19.66 -14.28
N LEU A 166 26.45 19.59 -13.58
CA LEU A 166 27.34 20.74 -13.31
C LEU A 166 27.76 21.43 -14.61
N LYS A 167 28.16 20.66 -15.63
CA LYS A 167 28.48 21.19 -16.95
C LYS A 167 27.27 21.86 -17.63
N HIS A 168 26.07 21.29 -17.51
CA HIS A 168 24.85 21.83 -18.09
C HIS A 168 24.43 23.16 -17.45
N ILE A 169 24.54 23.29 -16.13
CA ILE A 169 24.17 24.51 -15.39
C ILE A 169 25.31 25.53 -15.27
N GLY A 170 26.51 25.22 -15.78
CA GLY A 170 27.69 26.08 -15.68
C GLY A 170 28.28 26.21 -14.26
N ALA A 171 27.98 25.27 -13.37
CA ALA A 171 28.50 25.26 -12.00
C ALA A 171 29.77 24.41 -11.90
N LYS A 172 30.66 24.77 -10.96
CA LYS A 172 31.83 23.94 -10.61
C LYS A 172 31.55 22.95 -9.48
N LYS A 173 30.64 23.33 -8.58
CA LYS A 173 30.16 22.53 -7.46
C LYS A 173 28.80 23.06 -6.97
N TYR A 174 28.05 22.23 -6.26
CA TYR A 174 26.87 22.64 -5.51
C TYR A 174 27.23 23.22 -4.14
N ILE A 175 26.27 23.90 -3.51
CA ILE A 175 26.45 24.52 -2.18
C ILE A 175 26.60 23.46 -1.07
N TRP A 176 26.00 22.28 -1.26
CA TRP A 176 26.04 21.17 -0.30
C TRP A 176 27.20 20.18 -0.53
N GLU A 177 28.03 20.41 -1.56
CA GLU A 177 29.35 19.77 -1.73
C GLU A 177 30.43 20.55 -0.95
#